data_AF-A0A3D4B6D9-F1
#
_entry.id   AF-A0A3D4B6D9-F1
#
_cell.length_a   1.000
_cell.length_b   1.000
_cell.length_c   1.000
_cell.angle_alpha   90.00
_cell.angle_beta   90.00
_cell.angle_gamma   90.00
#
_symmetry.space_group_name_H-M   'P 1'
#
loop_
_entity.id
_entity.type
_entity.pdbx_description
1 polymer ?
#
loop_
_entity_poly.entity_id
_entity_poly.type
_entity_poly.pdbx_seq_one_letter_code
_entity_poly.pdbx_strand_id
1 'polypeptide(L)'
;MDFKGHINHLESLKTARELQVDLILPGHGKPFVPKEEHFESLQKALEELYELFHGKPYEYFRPVFRHLTEHVIEVSNSIANTYIIKDDEGHALLHDSGYVSHAPITANPHRYIDHLTPYLEAELGIHTVEWFLPSHYHDDHLAGYPALSAKYGTKVVSSPELEDILSYPQRYDMPCLVPHGMIVDHVVERGQAFRWRGIDFYIEQQPGQTWYHHLTRFEVDGKRFLSIGDNISGMSFRDQRDHIHSFIPKNRTPVTSYRDMPGQILEVDPDILLTGHGGGVDHDRKMTLRWQDWMDRWAAIFTDIIDQPHPNLGMDPHWVEIYPYKVRIAPGDTVTFEVKIKNHEPESRSCHIVFRSVAGVVLTPGEVHLEVPGDGRTSCKVTADFPCQFTTHALPVLADVTWNGKPLGEIAEAIGYW
;
A
#
# COMPACT_ATOMS: atom_id res chain seq x y z
N MET A 1 -11.09 -27.85 0.88
CA MET A 1 -12.27 -26.98 1.11
C MET A 1 -11.79 -25.89 2.05
N ASP A 2 -11.89 -24.63 1.68
CA ASP A 2 -11.53 -23.54 2.60
C ASP A 2 -12.80 -23.00 3.28
N PHE A 3 -12.72 -22.73 4.58
CA PHE A 3 -13.80 -22.17 5.38
C PHE A 3 -13.76 -20.63 5.36
N LYS A 4 -13.18 -19.99 4.33
CA LYS A 4 -12.93 -18.55 4.37
C LYS A 4 -14.20 -17.73 4.24
N GLY A 5 -15.08 -18.10 3.31
CA GLY A 5 -16.40 -17.48 3.19
C GLY A 5 -17.20 -17.63 4.49
N HIS A 6 -17.01 -18.77 5.17
CA HIS A 6 -17.62 -19.09 6.45
C HIS A 6 -17.13 -18.20 7.59
N ILE A 7 -15.81 -18.11 7.78
CA ILE A 7 -15.15 -17.21 8.74
C ILE A 7 -15.62 -15.78 8.53
N ASN A 8 -15.53 -15.28 7.31
CA ASN A 8 -15.95 -13.91 7.00
C ASN A 8 -17.44 -13.67 7.30
N HIS A 9 -18.29 -14.69 7.12
CA HIS A 9 -19.71 -14.55 7.39
C HIS A 9 -20.02 -14.55 8.89
N LEU A 10 -19.36 -15.41 9.68
CA LEU A 10 -19.41 -15.38 11.15
C LEU A 10 -19.01 -14.00 11.69
N GLU A 11 -17.85 -13.50 11.25
CA GLU A 11 -17.35 -12.18 11.66
C GLU A 11 -18.30 -11.03 11.26
N SER A 12 -18.87 -11.10 10.04
CA SER A 12 -19.83 -10.10 9.58
C SER A 12 -21.14 -10.13 10.38
N LEU A 13 -21.63 -11.33 10.74
CA LEU A 13 -22.85 -11.49 11.54
C LEU A 13 -22.66 -10.92 12.95
N LYS A 14 -21.54 -11.24 13.61
CA LYS A 14 -21.19 -10.67 14.92
C LYS A 14 -21.12 -9.15 14.84
N THR A 15 -20.40 -8.61 13.86
CA THR A 15 -20.27 -7.16 13.65
C THR A 15 -21.64 -6.49 13.44
N ALA A 16 -22.46 -7.03 12.54
CA ALA A 16 -23.79 -6.49 12.26
C ALA A 16 -24.71 -6.50 13.49
N ARG A 17 -24.61 -7.54 14.33
CA ARG A 17 -25.34 -7.63 15.59
C ARG A 17 -24.87 -6.56 16.60
N GLU A 18 -23.54 -6.38 16.72
CA GLU A 18 -22.93 -5.45 17.67
C GLU A 18 -23.16 -3.97 17.33
N LEU A 19 -23.42 -3.65 16.06
CA LEU A 19 -23.78 -2.28 15.65
C LEU A 19 -25.13 -1.79 16.20
N GLN A 20 -25.99 -2.68 16.70
CA GLN A 20 -27.30 -2.34 17.29
C GLN A 20 -28.14 -1.37 16.45
N VAL A 21 -28.13 -1.54 15.11
CA VAL A 21 -28.85 -0.66 14.19
C VAL A 21 -30.37 -0.79 14.34
N ASP A 22 -31.10 0.29 14.08
CA ASP A 22 -32.58 0.27 14.14
C ASP A 22 -33.22 -0.49 12.96
N LEU A 23 -32.52 -0.56 11.81
CA LEU A 23 -33.04 -1.11 10.58
C LEU A 23 -31.92 -1.65 9.69
N ILE A 24 -32.10 -2.86 9.15
CA ILE A 24 -31.20 -3.45 8.15
C ILE A 24 -31.82 -3.31 6.76
N LEU A 25 -31.03 -2.80 5.82
CA LEU A 25 -31.38 -2.64 4.39
C LEU A 25 -30.58 -3.68 3.58
N PRO A 26 -31.08 -4.90 3.39
CA PRO A 26 -30.32 -5.92 2.68
C PRO A 26 -30.25 -5.61 1.18
N GLY A 27 -29.15 -5.98 0.52
CA GLY A 27 -29.02 -5.85 -0.93
C GLY A 27 -30.08 -6.63 -1.73
N HIS A 28 -30.69 -7.63 -1.10
CA HIS A 28 -31.85 -8.37 -1.61
C HIS A 28 -32.89 -8.56 -0.51
N GLY A 29 -34.16 -8.32 -0.84
CA GLY A 29 -35.29 -8.47 0.09
C GLY A 29 -35.84 -7.15 0.61
N LYS A 30 -36.71 -7.21 1.61
CA LYS A 30 -37.30 -6.02 2.24
C LYS A 30 -36.47 -5.58 3.44
N PRO A 31 -36.39 -4.27 3.73
CA PRO A 31 -35.91 -3.77 5.01
C PRO A 31 -36.58 -4.47 6.19
N PHE A 32 -35.82 -4.72 7.25
CA PHE A 32 -36.35 -5.32 8.47
C PHE A 32 -35.70 -4.72 9.72
N VAL A 33 -36.45 -4.67 10.81
CA VAL A 33 -35.92 -4.33 12.13
C VAL A 33 -35.15 -5.54 12.65
N PRO A 34 -33.86 -5.41 12.97
CA PRO A 34 -33.07 -6.53 13.46
C PRO A 34 -33.60 -7.02 14.82
N LYS A 35 -33.51 -8.34 15.00
CA LYS A 35 -33.83 -9.05 16.23
C LYS A 35 -32.75 -10.09 16.45
N GLU A 36 -32.52 -10.50 17.69
CA GLU A 36 -31.49 -11.49 18.01
C GLU A 36 -31.66 -12.79 17.20
N GLU A 37 -32.91 -13.23 17.01
CA GLU A 37 -33.26 -14.42 16.20
C GLU A 37 -32.79 -14.34 14.74
N HIS A 38 -32.65 -13.14 14.17
CA HIS A 38 -32.20 -12.95 12.79
C HIS A 38 -30.70 -13.23 12.60
N PHE A 39 -29.91 -13.17 13.68
CA PHE A 39 -28.47 -13.45 13.64
C PHE A 39 -28.16 -14.83 14.21
N GLU A 40 -28.73 -15.16 15.37
CA GLU A 40 -28.37 -16.36 16.13
C GLU A 40 -28.55 -17.66 15.34
N SER A 41 -29.65 -17.81 14.60
CA SER A 41 -29.95 -19.08 13.91
C SER A 41 -28.88 -19.42 12.88
N LEU A 42 -28.41 -18.42 12.12
CA LEU A 42 -27.39 -18.62 11.12
C LEU A 42 -26.01 -18.72 11.77
N GLN A 43 -25.72 -17.85 12.74
CA GLN A 43 -24.45 -17.86 13.46
C GLN A 43 -24.18 -19.21 14.13
N LYS A 44 -25.15 -19.76 14.89
CA LYS A 44 -25.00 -21.06 15.58
C LYS A 44 -24.75 -22.20 14.60
N ALA A 45 -25.50 -22.25 13.50
CA ALA A 45 -25.32 -23.28 12.46
C ALA A 45 -23.93 -23.17 11.83
N LEU A 46 -23.44 -21.95 11.61
CA LEU A 46 -22.10 -21.75 11.08
C LEU A 46 -21.03 -22.14 12.11
N GLU A 47 -21.14 -21.72 13.37
CA GLU A 47 -20.23 -22.11 14.45
C GLU A 47 -20.12 -23.64 14.56
N GLU A 48 -21.26 -24.34 14.54
CA GLU A 48 -21.31 -25.81 14.58
C GLU A 48 -20.62 -26.44 13.35
N LEU A 49 -20.88 -25.94 12.13
CA LEU A 49 -20.20 -26.43 10.93
C LEU A 49 -18.68 -26.23 10.98
N TYR A 50 -18.23 -25.10 11.54
CA TYR A 50 -16.80 -24.85 11.75
C TYR A 50 -16.22 -25.86 12.74
N GLU A 51 -16.90 -26.09 13.86
CA GLU A 51 -16.46 -27.01 14.90
C GLU A 51 -16.41 -28.46 14.39
N LEU A 52 -17.43 -28.90 13.65
CA LEU A 52 -17.46 -30.23 13.04
C LEU A 52 -16.30 -30.45 12.05
N PHE A 53 -15.86 -29.41 11.35
CA PHE A 53 -14.76 -29.51 10.39
C PHE A 53 -13.38 -29.40 11.04
N HIS A 54 -13.18 -28.47 11.98
CA HIS A 54 -11.90 -28.18 12.60
C HIS A 54 -11.64 -28.92 13.92
N GLY A 55 -12.66 -29.56 14.50
CA GLY A 55 -12.58 -30.24 15.79
C GLY A 55 -12.41 -29.31 16.99
N LYS A 56 -12.73 -28.03 16.84
CA LYS A 56 -12.65 -27.00 17.89
C LYS A 56 -13.61 -25.83 17.61
N PRO A 57 -14.11 -25.12 18.63
CA PRO A 57 -15.00 -23.99 18.43
C PRO A 57 -14.34 -22.86 17.63
N TYR A 58 -15.17 -22.04 16.97
CA TYR A 58 -14.70 -20.83 16.32
C TYR A 58 -14.36 -19.76 17.37
N GLU A 59 -13.19 -19.14 17.25
CA GLU A 59 -12.78 -18.00 18.06
C GLU A 59 -12.89 -16.74 17.19
N TYR A 60 -13.73 -15.79 17.62
CA TYR A 60 -13.88 -14.52 16.93
C TYR A 60 -12.66 -13.64 17.09
N PHE A 61 -12.34 -12.88 16.05
CA PHE A 61 -11.23 -11.94 16.12
C PHE A 61 -11.47 -10.91 17.22
N ARG A 62 -10.45 -10.73 18.06
CA ARG A 62 -10.36 -9.65 19.05
C ARG A 62 -9.00 -8.99 18.91
N PRO A 63 -8.91 -7.66 18.79
CA PRO A 63 -7.62 -6.97 18.72
C PRO A 63 -6.85 -7.18 20.02
N VAL A 64 -5.53 -7.37 19.90
CA VAL A 64 -4.61 -7.47 21.04
C VAL A 64 -3.80 -6.18 21.10
N PHE A 65 -4.02 -5.39 22.14
CA PHE A 65 -3.33 -4.12 22.35
C PHE A 65 -2.06 -4.33 23.17
N ARG A 66 -0.90 -4.11 22.55
CA ARG A 66 0.40 -4.11 23.21
C ARG A 66 0.87 -2.67 23.38
N HIS A 67 0.99 -2.23 24.62
CA HIS A 67 1.57 -0.92 24.94
C HIS A 67 3.09 -0.97 24.75
N LEU A 68 3.61 -0.22 23.77
CA LEU A 68 5.04 0.03 23.62
C LEU A 68 5.49 1.12 24.59
N THR A 69 4.64 2.13 24.76
CA THR A 69 4.70 3.18 25.78
C THR A 69 3.29 3.51 26.25
N GLU A 70 3.12 4.57 27.06
CA GLU A 70 1.80 5.02 27.49
C GLU A 70 0.97 5.52 26.30
N HIS A 71 1.62 6.26 25.39
CA HIS A 71 0.97 6.90 24.25
C HIS A 71 1.14 6.18 22.91
N VAL A 72 1.94 5.11 22.84
CA VAL A 72 2.14 4.30 21.62
C VAL A 72 1.72 2.86 21.86
N ILE A 73 0.70 2.42 21.12
CA ILE A 73 0.07 1.11 21.24
C ILE A 73 0.13 0.41 19.90
N GLU A 74 0.40 -0.89 19.92
CA GLU A 74 0.39 -1.75 18.76
C GLU A 74 -0.82 -2.69 18.81
N VAL A 75 -1.49 -2.87 17.68
CA VAL A 75 -2.44 -3.97 17.48
C VAL A 75 -1.65 -5.19 17.01
N SER A 76 -1.17 -6.01 17.93
CA SER A 76 -0.11 -7.01 17.65
C SER A 76 -0.59 -8.23 16.85
N ASN A 77 -1.89 -8.34 16.58
CA ASN A 77 -2.50 -9.43 15.83
C ASN A 77 -3.22 -8.96 14.55
N SER A 78 -3.01 -7.71 14.13
CA SER A 78 -3.35 -7.31 12.75
C SER A 78 -2.31 -7.88 11.77
N ILE A 79 -2.70 -8.09 10.52
CA ILE A 79 -1.82 -8.80 9.56
C ILE A 79 -0.63 -7.93 9.14
N ALA A 80 -0.89 -6.69 8.72
CA ALA A 80 0.09 -5.62 8.82
C ALA A 80 -0.13 -4.89 10.15
N ASN A 81 0.93 -4.56 10.87
CA ASN A 81 0.84 -3.95 12.19
C ASN A 81 0.17 -2.58 12.10
N THR A 82 -0.78 -2.35 13.01
CA THR A 82 -1.41 -1.05 13.22
C THR A 82 -0.80 -0.43 14.46
N TYR A 83 -0.30 0.80 14.35
CA TYR A 83 0.21 1.56 15.49
C TYR A 83 -0.71 2.73 15.80
N ILE A 84 -1.09 2.84 17.06
CA ILE A 84 -1.98 3.87 17.58
C ILE A 84 -1.13 4.79 18.44
N ILE A 85 -1.06 6.06 18.06
CA ILE A 85 -0.50 7.13 18.87
C ILE A 85 -1.67 7.92 19.44
N LYS A 86 -1.76 8.05 20.76
CA LYS A 86 -2.88 8.73 21.44
C LYS A 86 -2.42 9.89 22.31
N ASP A 87 -3.34 10.79 22.62
CA ASP A 87 -3.20 11.77 23.71
C ASP A 87 -3.98 11.32 24.97
N ASP A 88 -3.93 12.16 26.01
CA ASP A 88 -4.66 11.96 27.27
C ASP A 88 -6.15 12.32 27.18
N GLU A 89 -6.58 12.99 26.11
CA GLU A 89 -7.95 13.49 25.93
C GLU A 89 -8.81 12.57 25.05
N GLY A 90 -8.27 11.41 24.65
CA GLY A 90 -8.98 10.39 23.88
C GLY A 90 -8.96 10.63 22.36
N HIS A 91 -7.97 11.36 21.85
CA HIS A 91 -7.70 11.53 20.44
C HIS A 91 -6.54 10.64 20.02
N ALA A 92 -6.63 10.11 18.81
CA ALA A 92 -5.59 9.25 18.26
C ALA A 92 -5.23 9.61 16.82
N LEU A 93 -4.01 9.20 16.46
CA LEU A 93 -3.50 9.08 15.11
C LEU A 93 -3.12 7.62 14.90
N LEU A 94 -3.48 7.05 13.76
CA LEU A 94 -3.07 5.69 13.39
C LEU A 94 -1.98 5.73 12.32
N HIS A 95 -0.90 5.00 12.55
CA HIS A 95 0.13 4.69 11.55
C HIS A 95 -0.13 3.28 11.03
N ASP A 96 -0.47 3.20 9.75
CA ASP A 96 -1.09 2.03 9.10
C ASP A 96 -2.37 1.53 9.80
N SER A 97 -3.20 0.79 9.05
CA SER A 97 -4.36 0.08 9.59
C SER A 97 -4.65 -1.13 8.71
N GLY A 98 -4.08 -2.26 9.12
CA GLY A 98 -4.19 -3.48 8.35
C GLY A 98 -5.39 -4.34 8.68
N TYR A 99 -5.51 -5.47 7.96
CA TYR A 99 -6.58 -6.43 8.19
C TYR A 99 -6.55 -6.94 9.64
N VAL A 100 -7.68 -6.80 10.33
CA VAL A 100 -7.91 -7.26 11.70
C VAL A 100 -8.80 -8.50 11.68
N SER A 101 -8.35 -9.56 11.02
CA SER A 101 -9.15 -10.79 10.82
C SER A 101 -8.30 -12.05 10.90
N HIS A 102 -8.92 -13.18 11.26
CA HIS A 102 -8.31 -14.51 11.18
C HIS A 102 -8.20 -15.06 9.76
N ALA A 103 -8.86 -14.44 8.78
CA ALA A 103 -8.79 -14.86 7.38
C ALA A 103 -7.48 -14.40 6.71
N PRO A 104 -6.76 -15.28 5.98
CA PRO A 104 -5.54 -14.89 5.29
C PRO A 104 -5.84 -13.97 4.09
N ILE A 105 -5.03 -12.91 3.93
CA ILE A 105 -5.16 -11.87 2.88
C ILE A 105 -5.21 -12.48 1.47
N THR A 106 -4.33 -13.45 1.20
CA THR A 106 -4.13 -14.06 -0.14
C THR A 106 -5.38 -14.69 -0.75
N ALA A 107 -6.44 -14.80 0.03
CA ALA A 107 -7.67 -15.43 -0.37
C ALA A 107 -8.91 -14.51 -0.32
N ASN A 108 -8.78 -13.29 0.18
CA ASN A 108 -9.87 -12.31 0.17
C ASN A 108 -9.33 -10.88 0.14
N PRO A 109 -8.57 -10.51 -0.91
CA PRO A 109 -8.01 -9.17 -1.01
C PRO A 109 -9.15 -8.14 -0.98
N HIS A 110 -8.92 -7.05 -0.26
CA HIS A 110 -9.78 -5.89 -0.13
C HIS A 110 -11.07 -6.10 0.70
N ARG A 111 -11.20 -7.22 1.42
CA ARG A 111 -12.31 -7.39 2.38
C ARG A 111 -11.86 -7.04 3.80
N TYR A 112 -12.07 -5.79 4.17
CA TYR A 112 -11.92 -5.34 5.55
C TYR A 112 -13.22 -5.57 6.34
N ILE A 113 -13.11 -6.17 7.52
CA ILE A 113 -14.17 -6.21 8.53
C ILE A 113 -13.63 -5.46 9.74
N ASP A 114 -14.38 -4.45 10.19
CA ASP A 114 -13.94 -3.59 11.28
C ASP A 114 -14.06 -4.29 12.64
N HIS A 115 -12.97 -4.91 13.07
CA HIS A 115 -12.81 -5.46 14.41
C HIS A 115 -11.90 -4.61 15.29
N LEU A 116 -11.56 -3.38 14.87
CA LEU A 116 -10.70 -2.49 15.63
C LEU A 116 -11.49 -1.39 16.30
N THR A 117 -12.26 -0.61 15.53
CA THR A 117 -12.92 0.59 16.07
C THR A 117 -13.93 0.32 17.18
N PRO A 118 -14.62 -0.84 17.27
CA PRO A 118 -15.50 -1.14 18.40
C PRO A 118 -14.78 -1.19 19.75
N TYR A 119 -13.47 -1.42 19.77
CA TYR A 119 -12.69 -1.60 21.00
C TYR A 119 -11.87 -0.35 21.40
N LEU A 120 -11.70 0.62 20.48
CA LEU A 120 -10.85 1.81 20.72
C LEU A 120 -11.30 2.63 21.93
N GLU A 121 -12.60 2.94 22.03
CA GLU A 121 -13.13 3.70 23.17
C GLU A 121 -13.17 2.85 24.44
N ALA A 122 -13.75 1.66 24.35
CA ALA A 122 -14.02 0.80 25.51
C ALA A 122 -12.73 0.29 26.20
N GLU A 123 -11.65 0.07 25.44
CA GLU A 123 -10.40 -0.48 25.99
C GLU A 123 -9.28 0.55 26.09
N LEU A 124 -9.23 1.55 25.19
CA LEU A 124 -8.12 2.51 25.13
C LEU A 124 -8.51 3.95 25.47
N GLY A 125 -9.81 4.22 25.68
CA GLY A 125 -10.33 5.56 25.92
C GLY A 125 -10.24 6.48 24.69
N ILE A 126 -10.14 5.92 23.48
CA ILE A 126 -10.03 6.70 22.24
C ILE A 126 -11.42 6.96 21.67
N HIS A 127 -11.84 8.22 21.73
CA HIS A 127 -13.14 8.69 21.23
C HIS A 127 -13.07 9.10 19.76
N THR A 128 -11.89 9.49 19.26
CA THR A 128 -11.72 9.90 17.87
C THR A 128 -10.34 9.55 17.32
N VAL A 129 -10.31 9.16 16.05
CA VAL A 129 -9.07 9.01 15.28
C VAL A 129 -9.01 10.18 14.29
N GLU A 130 -8.17 11.17 14.56
CA GLU A 130 -8.10 12.41 13.80
C GLU A 130 -7.30 12.23 12.50
N TRP A 131 -6.21 11.45 12.56
CA TRP A 131 -5.24 11.34 11.47
C TRP A 131 -4.84 9.90 11.19
N PHE A 132 -4.55 9.64 9.91
CA PHE A 132 -4.04 8.39 9.38
C PHE A 132 -2.77 8.66 8.58
N LEU A 133 -1.69 7.97 8.94
CA LEU A 133 -0.37 8.08 8.31
C LEU A 133 0.00 6.73 7.69
N PRO A 134 -0.15 6.55 6.37
CA PRO A 134 0.27 5.32 5.72
C PRO A 134 1.80 5.25 5.61
N SER A 135 2.36 4.07 5.85
CA SER A 135 3.74 3.75 5.51
C SER A 135 3.94 3.65 4.01
N HIS A 136 3.01 3.03 3.29
CA HIS A 136 3.04 2.92 1.82
C HIS A 136 1.67 2.54 1.26
N TYR A 137 1.60 2.28 -0.04
CA TYR A 137 0.33 2.14 -0.79
C TYR A 137 -0.28 0.72 -0.78
N HIS A 138 0.37 -0.28 -0.17
CA HIS A 138 -0.16 -1.66 -0.18
C HIS A 138 -1.44 -1.77 0.63
N ASP A 139 -2.39 -2.55 0.11
CA ASP A 139 -3.76 -2.63 0.61
C ASP A 139 -3.83 -3.11 2.05
N ASP A 140 -2.93 -4.00 2.46
CA ASP A 140 -2.87 -4.53 3.81
C ASP A 140 -2.37 -3.53 4.86
N HIS A 141 -1.82 -2.39 4.46
CA HIS A 141 -1.52 -1.25 5.34
C HIS A 141 -2.64 -0.21 5.36
N LEU A 142 -3.53 -0.23 4.38
CA LEU A 142 -4.56 0.79 4.16
C LEU A 142 -6.00 0.29 4.41
N ALA A 143 -6.18 -1.03 4.54
CA ALA A 143 -7.50 -1.68 4.53
C ALA A 143 -8.48 -1.12 5.57
N GLY A 144 -7.99 -0.66 6.73
CA GLY A 144 -8.83 -0.10 7.79
C GLY A 144 -9.18 1.38 7.62
N TYR A 145 -8.50 2.12 6.75
CA TYR A 145 -8.77 3.55 6.55
C TYR A 145 -10.25 3.88 6.22
N PRO A 146 -10.94 3.15 5.32
CA PRO A 146 -12.35 3.43 5.04
C PRO A 146 -13.26 3.36 6.29
N ALA A 147 -13.00 2.45 7.21
CA ALA A 147 -13.76 2.35 8.46
C ALA A 147 -13.48 3.52 9.40
N LEU A 148 -12.19 3.92 9.51
CA LEU A 148 -11.78 5.09 10.29
C LEU A 148 -12.39 6.38 9.74
N SER A 149 -12.31 6.58 8.42
CA SER A 149 -12.91 7.73 7.73
C SER A 149 -14.43 7.78 7.91
N ALA A 150 -15.13 6.66 7.72
CA ALA A 150 -16.57 6.60 7.87
C ALA A 150 -17.06 6.87 9.32
N LYS A 151 -16.30 6.42 10.32
CA LYS A 151 -16.68 6.54 11.73
C LYS A 151 -16.28 7.88 12.36
N TYR A 152 -15.06 8.33 12.11
CA TYR A 152 -14.44 9.48 12.81
C TYR A 152 -14.19 10.68 11.90
N GLY A 153 -14.36 10.56 10.58
CA GLY A 153 -13.91 11.57 9.64
C GLY A 153 -12.39 11.69 9.61
N THR A 154 -11.68 10.59 9.87
CA THR A 154 -10.21 10.53 9.90
C THR A 154 -9.59 11.08 8.62
N LYS A 155 -8.62 11.97 8.80
CA LYS A 155 -7.89 12.65 7.72
C LYS A 155 -6.59 11.95 7.38
N VAL A 156 -6.11 12.08 6.15
CA VAL A 156 -4.86 11.45 5.71
C VAL A 156 -3.73 12.47 5.60
N VAL A 157 -2.57 12.10 6.13
CA VAL A 157 -1.31 12.82 5.89
C VAL A 157 -0.42 11.98 4.99
N SER A 158 0.26 12.61 4.02
CA SER A 158 1.21 11.94 3.12
C SER A 158 2.38 12.85 2.78
N SER A 159 3.47 12.30 2.22
CA SER A 159 4.43 13.09 1.45
C SER A 159 3.88 13.40 0.04
N PRO A 160 4.49 14.38 -0.68
CA PRO A 160 4.11 14.67 -2.06
C PRO A 160 4.23 13.46 -2.99
N GLU A 161 5.19 12.57 -2.74
CA GLU A 161 5.50 11.45 -3.63
C GLU A 161 4.49 10.31 -3.55
N LEU A 162 3.81 10.13 -2.41
CA LEU A 162 2.75 9.13 -2.25
C LEU A 162 1.35 9.67 -2.56
N GLU A 163 1.17 11.00 -2.61
CA GLU A 163 -0.15 11.62 -2.72
C GLU A 163 -0.96 11.07 -3.90
N ASP A 164 -0.34 10.98 -5.09
CA ASP A 164 -1.04 10.60 -6.31
C ASP A 164 -1.44 9.12 -6.33
N ILE A 165 -0.59 8.21 -5.84
CA ILE A 165 -0.92 6.76 -5.79
C ILE A 165 -1.96 6.44 -4.72
N LEU A 166 -1.96 7.19 -3.60
CA LEU A 166 -3.02 7.10 -2.60
C LEU A 166 -4.35 7.65 -3.12
N SER A 167 -4.32 8.75 -3.86
CA SER A 167 -5.51 9.42 -4.38
C SER A 167 -6.10 8.74 -5.61
N TYR A 168 -5.25 8.16 -6.45
CA TYR A 168 -5.62 7.60 -7.75
C TYR A 168 -4.91 6.27 -8.02
N PRO A 169 -5.12 5.23 -7.20
CA PRO A 169 -4.43 3.94 -7.33
C PRO A 169 -4.58 3.33 -8.73
N GLN A 170 -5.73 3.49 -9.37
CA GLN A 170 -5.99 3.01 -10.74
C GLN A 170 -5.07 3.61 -11.81
N ARG A 171 -4.41 4.74 -11.55
CA ARG A 171 -3.47 5.36 -12.49
C ARG A 171 -2.12 4.65 -12.54
N TYR A 172 -1.94 3.61 -11.73
CA TYR A 172 -0.69 2.87 -11.58
C TYR A 172 -0.90 1.38 -11.89
N ASP A 173 0.10 0.76 -12.53
CA ASP A 173 0.23 -0.71 -12.62
C ASP A 173 1.15 -1.20 -11.50
N MET A 174 0.63 -1.23 -10.27
CA MET A 174 1.39 -1.62 -9.09
C MET A 174 0.66 -2.75 -8.34
N PRO A 175 1.39 -3.67 -7.66
CA PRO A 175 0.75 -4.75 -6.91
C PRO A 175 0.04 -4.22 -5.66
N CYS A 176 -0.93 -4.96 -5.14
CA CYS A 176 -1.54 -4.69 -3.83
C CYS A 176 -2.19 -3.29 -3.72
N LEU A 177 -2.70 -2.73 -4.82
CA LEU A 177 -3.41 -1.44 -4.78
C LEU A 177 -4.81 -1.58 -4.21
N VAL A 178 -5.20 -0.65 -3.34
CA VAL A 178 -6.59 -0.51 -2.91
C VAL A 178 -7.52 -0.20 -4.09
N PRO A 179 -8.78 -0.69 -4.09
CA PRO A 179 -9.69 -0.53 -5.22
C PRO A 179 -10.21 0.90 -5.39
N HIS A 180 -10.12 1.72 -4.34
CA HIS A 180 -10.58 3.10 -4.31
C HIS A 180 -9.51 3.97 -3.66
N GLY A 181 -9.23 5.12 -4.28
CA GLY A 181 -8.31 6.11 -3.71
C GLY A 181 -8.89 6.80 -2.48
N MET A 182 -8.00 7.41 -1.70
CA MET A 182 -8.32 8.22 -0.53
C MET A 182 -8.11 9.71 -0.81
N ILE A 183 -8.72 10.56 0.01
CA ILE A 183 -8.43 12.00 -0.03
C ILE A 183 -7.22 12.24 0.88
N VAL A 184 -6.14 12.79 0.31
CA VAL A 184 -4.98 13.25 1.09
C VAL A 184 -5.28 14.66 1.60
N ASP A 185 -5.53 14.79 2.90
CA ASP A 185 -5.92 16.05 3.53
C ASP A 185 -4.74 16.98 3.82
N HIS A 186 -3.54 16.41 3.99
CA HIS A 186 -2.34 17.17 4.27
C HIS A 186 -1.11 16.54 3.63
N VAL A 187 -0.38 17.34 2.85
CA VAL A 187 0.90 16.95 2.26
C VAL A 187 2.03 17.59 3.06
N VAL A 188 2.97 16.77 3.52
CA VAL A 188 4.12 17.19 4.35
C VAL A 188 5.39 17.11 3.52
N GLU A 189 6.00 18.26 3.25
CA GLU A 189 7.27 18.33 2.54
C GLU A 189 8.41 17.76 3.38
N ARG A 190 9.44 17.24 2.70
CA ARG A 190 10.62 16.68 3.37
C ARG A 190 11.23 17.67 4.36
N GLY A 191 11.49 17.21 5.58
CA GLY A 191 12.08 17.99 6.65
C GLY A 191 11.11 18.93 7.37
N GLN A 192 9.84 19.03 6.93
CA GLN A 192 8.80 19.74 7.67
C GLN A 192 8.19 18.84 8.74
N ALA A 193 7.81 19.45 9.86
CA ALA A 193 7.09 18.78 10.93
C ALA A 193 5.59 18.87 10.69
N PHE A 194 4.91 17.74 10.71
CA PHE A 194 3.48 17.66 10.94
C PHE A 194 3.24 17.64 12.45
N ARG A 195 2.66 18.73 12.97
CA ARG A 195 2.43 18.90 14.42
C ARG A 195 1.05 18.40 14.80
N TRP A 196 0.99 17.44 15.70
CA TRP A 196 -0.25 16.92 16.24
C TRP A 196 -0.13 16.77 17.76
N ARG A 197 -0.95 17.54 18.49
CA ARG A 197 -1.13 17.42 19.96
C ARG A 197 0.18 17.41 20.77
N GLY A 198 1.12 18.27 20.37
CA GLY A 198 2.42 18.40 21.02
C GLY A 198 3.48 17.40 20.55
N ILE A 199 3.16 16.52 19.61
CA ILE A 199 4.08 15.58 18.96
C ILE A 199 4.38 16.09 17.54
N ASP A 200 5.66 16.16 17.20
CA ASP A 200 6.12 16.50 15.86
C ASP A 200 6.45 15.21 15.09
N PHE A 201 5.71 14.95 14.02
CA PHE A 201 5.96 13.86 13.08
C PHE A 201 6.72 14.39 11.87
N TYR A 202 7.71 13.63 11.41
CA TYR A 202 8.43 13.92 10.17
C TYR A 202 8.25 12.73 9.24
N ILE A 203 7.69 13.01 8.06
CA ILE A 203 7.34 12.02 7.05
C ILE A 203 8.27 12.24 5.87
N GLU A 204 9.04 11.22 5.51
CA GLU A 204 9.99 11.29 4.41
C GLU A 204 9.79 10.14 3.45
N GLN A 205 9.65 10.43 2.16
CA GLN A 205 9.71 9.40 1.14
C GLN A 205 11.12 8.82 1.08
N GLN A 206 11.22 7.51 1.26
CA GLN A 206 12.48 6.78 1.13
C GLN A 206 12.19 5.42 0.50
N PRO A 207 12.71 5.13 -0.71
CA PRO A 207 12.50 3.84 -1.35
C PRO A 207 12.95 2.68 -0.46
N GLY A 208 12.01 1.76 -0.22
CA GLY A 208 12.15 0.62 0.68
C GLY A 208 11.76 -0.67 -0.03
N GLN A 209 10.87 -1.46 0.58
CA GLN A 209 10.16 -2.52 -0.17
C GLN A 209 9.46 -1.97 -1.42
N THR A 210 9.05 -0.70 -1.40
CA THR A 210 8.48 0.00 -2.55
C THR A 210 9.14 1.35 -2.81
N TRP A 211 9.08 1.83 -4.05
CA TRP A 211 9.48 3.20 -4.39
C TRP A 211 8.64 4.25 -3.64
N TYR A 212 7.37 3.95 -3.41
CA TYR A 212 6.38 4.81 -2.77
C TYR A 212 6.24 4.41 -1.29
N HIS A 213 7.31 4.62 -0.52
CA HIS A 213 7.39 4.25 0.89
C HIS A 213 7.80 5.45 1.76
N HIS A 214 7.18 5.57 2.92
CA HIS A 214 7.43 6.57 3.94
C HIS A 214 8.20 5.99 5.12
N LEU A 215 9.22 6.73 5.54
CA LEU A 215 9.68 6.69 6.91
C LEU A 215 8.95 7.76 7.72
N THR A 216 8.42 7.39 8.88
CA THR A 216 7.81 8.35 9.82
C THR A 216 8.55 8.31 11.14
N ARG A 217 9.20 9.42 11.51
CA ARG A 217 9.86 9.55 12.82
C ARG A 217 9.14 10.53 13.71
N PHE A 218 9.10 10.22 15.00
CA PHE A 218 8.49 11.06 16.04
C PHE A 218 9.08 10.71 17.42
N GLU A 219 8.84 11.58 18.39
CA GLU A 219 9.25 11.36 19.78
C GLU A 219 8.06 11.52 20.71
N VAL A 220 7.88 10.57 21.62
CA VAL A 220 6.85 10.60 22.67
C VAL A 220 7.32 9.75 23.84
N ASP A 221 6.90 10.08 25.06
CA ASP A 221 7.28 9.36 26.30
C ASP A 221 8.80 9.21 26.50
N GLY A 222 9.57 10.19 26.00
CA GLY A 222 11.04 10.17 26.06
C GLY A 222 11.68 9.08 25.19
N LYS A 223 10.96 8.56 24.19
CA LYS A 223 11.43 7.56 23.24
C LYS A 223 11.36 8.09 21.81
N ARG A 224 12.39 7.77 21.03
CA ARG A 224 12.47 8.02 19.59
C ARG A 224 11.89 6.84 18.83
N PHE A 225 10.87 7.08 18.04
CA PHE A 225 10.24 6.07 17.19
C PHE A 225 10.57 6.32 15.73
N LEU A 226 10.74 5.23 14.98
CA LEU A 226 10.82 5.26 13.53
C LEU A 226 9.94 4.15 12.97
N SER A 227 8.87 4.54 12.28
CA SER A 227 8.11 3.62 11.45
C SER A 227 8.81 3.43 10.11
N ILE A 228 9.07 2.17 9.78
CA ILE A 228 9.80 1.74 8.59
C ILE A 228 8.96 0.89 7.65
N GLY A 229 7.67 0.70 7.94
CA GLY A 229 6.79 -0.20 7.21
C GLY A 229 7.49 -1.52 6.89
N ASP A 230 7.50 -1.88 5.60
CA ASP A 230 8.00 -3.17 5.13
C ASP A 230 9.50 -3.25 4.78
N ASN A 231 10.31 -2.29 5.24
CA ASN A 231 11.75 -2.32 5.00
C ASN A 231 12.42 -3.58 5.58
N ILE A 232 11.89 -4.11 6.69
CA ILE A 232 12.27 -5.41 7.23
C ILE A 232 11.15 -6.41 6.93
N SER A 233 11.50 -7.49 6.25
CA SER A 233 10.54 -8.54 5.93
C SER A 233 10.02 -9.22 7.20
N GLY A 234 8.70 -9.47 7.24
CA GLY A 234 8.05 -10.28 8.28
C GLY A 234 8.71 -11.65 8.51
N MET A 235 9.40 -12.20 7.50
CA MET A 235 10.16 -13.44 7.62
C MET A 235 11.28 -13.36 8.66
N SER A 236 11.92 -12.20 8.86
CA SER A 236 12.97 -12.05 9.88
C SER A 236 12.44 -12.33 11.28
N PHE A 237 11.22 -11.87 11.57
CA PHE A 237 10.58 -12.04 12.87
C PHE A 237 10.02 -13.45 13.06
N ARG A 238 9.30 -13.96 12.05
CA ARG A 238 8.74 -15.32 12.07
C ARG A 238 9.80 -16.39 12.27
N ASP A 239 10.93 -16.24 11.57
CA ASP A 239 12.01 -17.23 11.58
C ASP A 239 13.10 -16.89 12.63
N GLN A 240 12.90 -15.83 13.43
CA GLN A 240 13.82 -15.35 14.47
C GLN A 240 15.27 -15.25 14.00
N ARG A 241 15.49 -14.55 12.89
CA ARG A 241 16.77 -14.42 12.20
C ARG A 241 17.14 -12.96 11.94
N ASP A 242 18.32 -12.76 11.38
CA ASP A 242 18.79 -11.44 10.98
C ASP A 242 17.80 -10.71 10.05
N HIS A 243 17.87 -9.38 10.08
CA HIS A 243 17.08 -8.53 9.21
C HIS A 243 17.40 -8.78 7.74
N ILE A 244 16.32 -8.95 6.96
CA ILE A 244 16.33 -8.99 5.52
C ILE A 244 15.23 -8.07 5.00
N HIS A 245 15.35 -7.64 3.75
CA HIS A 245 14.32 -6.81 3.11
C HIS A 245 13.26 -7.66 2.41
N SER A 246 12.09 -7.05 2.19
CA SER A 246 11.09 -7.58 1.29
C SER A 246 11.46 -7.20 -0.15
N PHE A 247 11.71 -8.20 -1.01
CA PHE A 247 12.15 -7.99 -2.40
C PHE A 247 11.01 -8.27 -3.39
N ILE A 248 10.45 -7.21 -3.97
CA ILE A 248 9.34 -7.29 -4.93
C ILE A 248 9.67 -6.34 -6.10
N PRO A 249 10.21 -6.83 -7.22
CA PRO A 249 10.62 -5.99 -8.35
C PRO A 249 9.49 -5.11 -8.90
N LYS A 250 8.26 -5.61 -8.88
CA LYS A 250 7.06 -4.85 -9.30
C LYS A 250 6.80 -3.60 -8.46
N ASN A 251 7.44 -3.47 -7.30
CA ASN A 251 7.33 -2.27 -6.47
C ASN A 251 8.26 -1.12 -6.91
N ARG A 252 9.01 -1.29 -8.01
CA ARG A 252 9.86 -0.27 -8.63
C ARG A 252 11.04 0.24 -7.79
N THR A 253 11.39 -0.43 -6.70
CA THR A 253 12.57 -0.04 -5.91
C THR A 253 13.85 -0.28 -6.71
N PRO A 254 14.67 0.76 -6.97
CA PRO A 254 15.98 0.61 -7.62
C PRO A 254 16.90 -0.32 -6.83
N VAL A 255 17.71 -1.12 -7.54
CA VAL A 255 18.77 -1.96 -6.91
C VAL A 255 19.67 -1.09 -6.03
N THR A 256 19.93 0.13 -6.48
CA THR A 256 20.84 1.07 -5.83
C THR A 256 20.32 1.60 -4.50
N SER A 257 18.99 1.65 -4.26
CA SER A 257 18.41 2.24 -3.04
C SER A 257 18.22 1.24 -1.90
N TYR A 258 18.29 -0.07 -2.18
CA TYR A 258 18.12 -1.10 -1.15
C TYR A 258 19.14 -1.00 0.00
N ARG A 259 20.34 -0.47 -0.28
CA ARG A 259 21.37 -0.21 0.74
C ARG A 259 21.03 0.97 1.67
N ASP A 260 20.09 1.83 1.28
CA ASP A 260 19.76 3.04 2.01
C ASP A 260 18.84 2.72 3.21
N MET A 261 18.07 1.64 3.15
CA MET A 261 17.16 1.22 4.24
C MET A 261 17.86 1.08 5.60
N PRO A 262 18.92 0.26 5.77
CA PRO A 262 19.66 0.21 7.03
C PRO A 262 20.37 1.53 7.36
N GLY A 263 20.90 2.23 6.36
CA GLY A 263 21.59 3.51 6.53
C GLY A 263 20.70 4.58 7.18
N GLN A 264 19.44 4.67 6.75
CA GLN A 264 18.46 5.60 7.30
C GLN A 264 18.09 5.29 8.75
N ILE A 265 17.97 4.01 9.10
CA ILE A 265 17.75 3.60 10.49
C ILE A 265 18.96 3.99 11.36
N LEU A 266 20.18 3.81 10.85
CA LEU A 266 21.40 4.18 11.56
C LEU A 266 21.57 5.69 11.74
N GLU A 267 21.06 6.49 10.78
CA GLU A 267 21.06 7.95 10.80
C GLU A 267 20.06 8.51 11.81
N VAL A 268 18.81 8.01 11.79
CA VAL A 268 17.78 8.42 12.75
C VAL A 268 18.11 7.94 14.16
N ASP A 269 18.78 6.78 14.28
CA ASP A 269 19.12 6.12 15.54
C ASP A 269 17.91 6.01 16.49
N PRO A 270 16.79 5.40 16.09
CA PRO A 270 15.60 5.31 16.92
C PRO A 270 15.86 4.42 18.15
N ASP A 271 15.04 4.59 19.19
CA ASP A 271 15.00 3.64 20.30
C ASP A 271 14.12 2.43 19.95
N ILE A 272 12.99 2.68 19.25
CA ILE A 272 12.02 1.65 18.85
C ILE A 272 11.73 1.78 17.35
N LEU A 273 11.82 0.66 16.64
CA LEU A 273 11.38 0.50 15.24
C LEU A 273 9.94 0.01 15.21
N LEU A 274 9.11 0.64 14.40
CA LEU A 274 7.75 0.18 14.08
C LEU A 274 7.77 -0.43 12.68
N THR A 275 7.44 -1.71 12.56
CA THR A 275 7.60 -2.50 11.33
C THR A 275 6.26 -2.96 10.78
N GLY A 276 6.15 -3.15 9.46
CA GLY A 276 4.91 -3.57 8.83
C GLY A 276 4.44 -4.96 9.24
N HIS A 277 5.36 -5.90 9.49
CA HIS A 277 5.01 -7.30 9.81
C HIS A 277 5.82 -7.95 10.96
N GLY A 278 6.51 -7.16 11.79
CA GLY A 278 7.31 -7.66 12.92
C GLY A 278 6.95 -7.11 14.31
N GLY A 279 6.04 -6.14 14.37
CA GLY A 279 5.69 -5.40 15.57
C GLY A 279 6.69 -4.31 15.90
N GLY A 280 6.44 -3.58 16.99
CA GLY A 280 7.40 -2.69 17.61
C GLY A 280 8.57 -3.45 18.24
N VAL A 281 9.80 -3.07 17.92
CA VAL A 281 11.02 -3.74 18.42
C VAL A 281 12.08 -2.71 18.82
N ASP A 282 12.83 -3.01 19.88
CA ASP A 282 13.98 -2.20 20.26
C ASP A 282 15.02 -2.20 19.13
N HIS A 283 15.60 -1.04 18.85
CA HIS A 283 16.63 -0.94 17.81
C HIS A 283 17.94 -1.60 18.26
N ASP A 284 18.28 -2.73 17.64
CA ASP A 284 19.61 -3.33 17.76
C ASP A 284 20.54 -2.77 16.67
N ARG A 285 21.32 -1.75 17.06
CA ARG A 285 22.30 -1.11 16.17
C ARG A 285 23.31 -2.09 15.57
N LYS A 286 23.71 -3.15 16.27
CA LYS A 286 24.67 -4.15 15.74
C LYS A 286 24.03 -4.98 14.64
N MET A 287 22.77 -5.36 14.84
CA MET A 287 22.00 -6.06 13.81
C MET A 287 21.79 -5.17 12.57
N THR A 288 21.48 -3.88 12.75
CA THR A 288 21.34 -2.93 11.62
C THR A 288 22.66 -2.74 10.86
N LEU A 289 23.81 -2.65 11.55
CA LEU A 289 25.12 -2.59 10.90
C LEU A 289 25.43 -3.86 10.09
N ARG A 290 25.11 -5.05 10.62
CA ARG A 290 25.25 -6.30 9.86
C ARG A 290 24.33 -6.35 8.64
N TRP A 291 23.11 -5.82 8.78
CA TRP A 291 22.19 -5.70 7.66
C TRP A 291 22.71 -4.73 6.59
N GLN A 292 23.34 -3.62 6.97
CA GLN A 292 24.04 -2.71 6.05
C GLN A 292 25.07 -3.46 5.20
N ASP A 293 25.98 -4.21 5.84
CA ASP A 293 27.02 -4.98 5.13
C ASP A 293 26.39 -5.96 4.12
N TRP A 294 25.28 -6.61 4.49
CA TRP A 294 24.56 -7.53 3.61
C TRP A 294 23.91 -6.80 2.44
N MET A 295 23.28 -5.66 2.67
CA MET A 295 22.62 -4.89 1.62
C MET A 295 23.61 -4.28 0.63
N ASP A 296 24.79 -3.84 1.10
CA ASP A 296 25.88 -3.42 0.23
C ASP A 296 26.39 -4.55 -0.64
N ARG A 297 26.57 -5.75 -0.07
CA ARG A 297 26.98 -6.94 -0.84
C ARG A 297 25.88 -7.39 -1.80
N TRP A 298 24.62 -7.35 -1.38
CA TRP A 298 23.45 -7.71 -2.19
C TRP A 298 23.37 -6.80 -3.42
N ALA A 299 23.46 -5.48 -3.23
CA ALA A 299 23.38 -4.52 -4.33
C ALA A 299 24.56 -4.69 -5.31
N ALA A 300 25.77 -4.99 -4.80
CA ALA A 300 26.92 -5.31 -5.64
C ALA A 300 26.67 -6.58 -6.48
N ILE A 301 26.19 -7.67 -5.88
CA ILE A 301 25.90 -8.91 -6.60
C ILE A 301 24.82 -8.70 -7.67
N PHE A 302 23.73 -8.00 -7.35
CA PHE A 302 22.69 -7.71 -8.34
C PHE A 302 23.23 -6.86 -9.50
N THR A 303 24.08 -5.88 -9.18
CA THR A 303 24.76 -5.08 -10.20
C THR A 303 25.64 -5.93 -11.11
N ASP A 304 26.34 -6.94 -10.57
CA ASP A 304 27.23 -7.81 -11.33
C ASP A 304 26.48 -8.82 -12.23
N ILE A 305 25.30 -9.30 -11.81
CA ILE A 305 24.58 -10.38 -12.53
C ILE A 305 23.51 -9.90 -13.50
N ILE A 306 23.03 -8.66 -13.38
CA ILE A 306 22.03 -8.11 -14.30
C ILE A 306 22.71 -7.76 -15.62
N ASP A 307 22.36 -8.50 -16.68
CA ASP A 307 22.85 -8.28 -18.04
C ASP A 307 22.11 -7.11 -18.73
N GLN A 308 22.26 -5.91 -18.16
CA GLN A 308 21.77 -4.66 -18.72
C GLN A 308 22.84 -3.57 -18.58
N PRO A 309 22.82 -2.51 -19.42
CA PRO A 309 23.77 -1.39 -19.30
C PRO A 309 23.79 -0.71 -17.93
N HIS A 310 22.67 -0.79 -17.20
CA HIS A 310 22.54 -0.33 -15.82
C HIS A 310 21.62 -1.28 -15.04
N PRO A 311 21.91 -1.65 -13.77
CA PRO A 311 21.11 -2.61 -13.01
C PRO A 311 19.63 -2.21 -12.87
N ASN A 312 19.35 -0.93 -12.70
CA ASN A 312 17.97 -0.45 -12.60
C ASN A 312 17.18 -0.66 -13.90
N LEU A 313 17.79 -0.69 -15.09
CA LEU A 313 17.06 -1.04 -16.33
C LEU A 313 16.56 -2.49 -16.31
N GLY A 314 17.26 -3.39 -15.61
CA GLY A 314 16.82 -4.78 -15.43
C GLY A 314 15.79 -4.98 -14.31
N MET A 315 15.58 -3.98 -13.46
CA MET A 315 14.82 -4.12 -12.21
C MET A 315 13.66 -3.15 -12.03
N ASP A 316 13.65 -2.05 -12.78
CA ASP A 316 12.53 -1.12 -12.85
C ASP A 316 11.64 -1.51 -14.03
N PRO A 317 10.51 -2.22 -13.83
CA PRO A 317 9.64 -2.60 -14.94
C PRO A 317 8.92 -1.42 -15.61
N HIS A 318 9.02 -0.22 -15.04
CA HIS A 318 8.32 0.98 -15.50
C HIS A 318 9.27 2.17 -15.70
N TRP A 319 10.50 1.90 -16.16
CA TRP A 319 11.43 2.97 -16.59
C TRP A 319 10.93 3.65 -17.87
N VAL A 320 10.07 2.98 -18.65
CA VAL A 320 9.12 3.60 -19.59
C VAL A 320 7.72 3.34 -19.05
N GLU A 321 6.93 4.39 -18.85
CA GLU A 321 5.62 4.30 -18.21
C GLU A 321 4.61 5.17 -18.97
N ILE A 322 3.43 4.62 -19.26
CA ILE A 322 2.30 5.40 -19.75
C ILE A 322 1.39 5.72 -18.56
N TYR A 323 1.21 7.00 -18.28
CA TYR A 323 0.44 7.51 -17.16
C TYR A 323 -0.69 8.43 -17.67
N PRO A 324 -1.92 8.31 -17.14
CA PRO A 324 -2.41 7.30 -16.21
C PRO A 324 -2.48 5.89 -16.83
N TYR A 325 -2.22 4.84 -16.03
CA TYR A 325 -2.28 3.44 -16.48
C TYR A 325 -3.70 3.00 -16.88
N LYS A 326 -4.71 3.23 -16.03
CA LYS A 326 -6.13 2.96 -16.37
C LYS A 326 -6.98 4.22 -16.34
N VAL A 327 -7.75 4.41 -17.41
CA VAL A 327 -8.72 5.49 -17.56
C VAL A 327 -10.07 4.92 -17.94
N ARG A 328 -11.13 5.35 -17.25
CA ARG A 328 -12.48 5.01 -17.66
C ARG A 328 -12.90 5.90 -18.83
N ILE A 329 -13.42 5.29 -19.89
CA ILE A 329 -13.80 5.97 -21.14
C ILE A 329 -15.25 5.65 -21.53
N ALA A 330 -15.87 6.58 -22.24
CA ALA A 330 -17.09 6.40 -23.00
C ALA A 330 -16.79 6.28 -24.50
N PRO A 331 -17.72 5.74 -25.30
CA PRO A 331 -17.54 5.68 -26.74
C PRO A 331 -17.36 7.08 -27.36
N GLY A 332 -16.29 7.24 -28.15
CA GLY A 332 -15.94 8.52 -28.78
C GLY A 332 -15.09 9.46 -27.91
N ASP A 333 -14.69 9.05 -26.70
CA ASP A 333 -13.82 9.86 -25.85
C ASP A 333 -12.43 10.04 -26.46
N THR A 334 -11.82 11.19 -26.15
CA THR A 334 -10.43 11.49 -26.42
C THR A 334 -9.69 11.63 -25.09
N VAL A 335 -8.59 10.89 -24.92
CA VAL A 335 -7.78 10.92 -23.70
C VAL A 335 -6.31 11.18 -24.03
N THR A 336 -5.67 12.10 -23.32
CA THR A 336 -4.23 12.32 -23.42
C THR A 336 -3.50 11.58 -22.30
N PHE A 337 -2.54 10.76 -22.68
CA PHE A 337 -1.60 10.08 -21.79
C PHE A 337 -0.24 10.77 -21.83
N GLU A 338 0.45 10.77 -20.71
CA GLU A 338 1.87 11.13 -20.59
C GLU A 338 2.70 9.85 -20.63
N VAL A 339 3.73 9.83 -21.46
CA VAL A 339 4.71 8.75 -21.51
C VAL A 339 5.97 9.26 -20.82
N LYS A 340 6.28 8.70 -19.65
CA LYS A 340 7.42 9.06 -18.82
C LYS A 340 8.56 8.10 -19.11
N ILE A 341 9.77 8.62 -19.34
CA ILE A 341 10.96 7.83 -19.62
C ILE A 341 12.06 8.24 -18.65
N LYS A 342 12.61 7.26 -17.92
CA LYS A 342 13.75 7.40 -17.02
C LYS A 342 14.98 6.78 -17.67
N ASN A 343 16.03 7.57 -17.88
CA ASN A 343 17.33 7.05 -18.23
C ASN A 343 18.11 6.78 -16.93
N HIS A 344 18.48 5.52 -16.71
CA HIS A 344 19.31 5.12 -15.58
C HIS A 344 20.80 5.08 -15.92
N GLU A 345 21.17 5.27 -17.20
CA GLU A 345 22.56 5.33 -17.65
C GLU A 345 23.10 6.76 -17.56
N PRO A 346 24.42 6.95 -17.33
CA PRO A 346 25.02 8.27 -17.16
C PRO A 346 25.13 9.09 -18.46
N GLU A 347 25.10 8.44 -19.63
CA GLU A 347 25.09 9.14 -20.92
C GLU A 347 23.68 9.36 -21.45
N SER A 348 23.53 10.38 -22.31
CA SER A 348 22.29 10.56 -23.08
C SER A 348 22.00 9.33 -23.95
N ARG A 349 20.73 9.00 -24.09
CA ARG A 349 20.25 7.87 -24.88
C ARG A 349 19.10 8.31 -25.79
N SER A 350 19.15 7.86 -27.04
CA SER A 350 18.03 8.03 -27.97
C SER A 350 16.90 7.06 -27.63
N CYS A 351 15.66 7.54 -27.71
CA CYS A 351 14.46 6.75 -27.52
C CYS A 351 13.49 7.01 -28.67
N HIS A 352 13.15 5.96 -29.41
CA HIS A 352 12.11 6.00 -30.44
C HIS A 352 10.94 5.15 -29.96
N ILE A 353 9.74 5.75 -29.99
CA ILE A 353 8.51 5.12 -29.55
C ILE A 353 7.54 5.11 -30.72
N VAL A 354 7.03 3.94 -31.08
CA VAL A 354 5.91 3.78 -32.00
C VAL A 354 4.69 3.38 -31.19
N PHE A 355 3.64 4.20 -31.24
CA PHE A 355 2.42 3.95 -30.50
C PHE A 355 1.50 3.01 -31.28
N ARG A 356 0.97 2.00 -30.59
CA ARG A 356 0.10 0.97 -31.17
C ARG A 356 -1.16 0.80 -30.34
N SER A 357 -2.24 0.39 -30.99
CA SER A 357 -3.49 0.03 -30.33
C SER A 357 -4.26 -0.96 -31.20
N VAL A 358 -5.42 -1.39 -30.70
CA VAL A 358 -6.39 -2.19 -31.43
C VAL A 358 -7.12 -1.35 -32.49
N ALA A 359 -7.77 -2.02 -33.43
CA ALA A 359 -8.50 -1.36 -34.51
C ALA A 359 -9.55 -0.37 -33.97
N GLY A 360 -9.58 0.83 -34.56
CA GLY A 360 -10.53 1.89 -34.22
C GLY A 360 -10.03 2.91 -33.20
N VAL A 361 -8.95 2.61 -32.46
CA VAL A 361 -8.27 3.61 -31.63
C VAL A 361 -7.23 4.33 -32.48
N VAL A 362 -7.31 5.66 -32.52
CA VAL A 362 -6.35 6.50 -33.26
C VAL A 362 -5.42 7.18 -32.26
N LEU A 363 -4.11 7.04 -32.46
CA LEU A 363 -3.08 7.59 -31.58
C LEU A 363 -2.34 8.74 -32.27
N THR A 364 -2.28 9.89 -31.61
CA THR A 364 -1.62 11.10 -32.12
C THR A 364 -0.67 11.69 -31.07
N PRO A 365 0.64 11.85 -31.39
CA PRO A 365 1.31 11.38 -32.60
C PRO A 365 1.36 9.84 -32.64
N GLY A 366 1.55 9.27 -33.84
CA GLY A 366 1.75 7.82 -34.00
C GLY A 366 3.14 7.35 -33.60
N GLU A 367 4.14 8.23 -33.61
CA GLU A 367 5.50 7.95 -33.15
C GLU A 367 6.20 9.21 -32.62
N VAL A 368 7.23 9.02 -31.78
CA VAL A 368 8.04 10.10 -31.21
C VAL A 368 9.51 9.67 -31.13
N HIS A 369 10.42 10.59 -31.45
CA HIS A 369 11.85 10.46 -31.19
C HIS A 369 12.28 11.45 -30.10
N LEU A 370 12.99 10.97 -29.09
CA LEU A 370 13.46 11.73 -27.94
C LEU A 370 14.94 11.46 -27.70
N GLU A 371 15.64 12.47 -27.21
CA GLU A 371 16.91 12.29 -26.49
C GLU A 371 16.62 12.38 -24.99
N VAL A 372 17.02 11.34 -24.25
CA VAL A 372 16.82 11.27 -22.80
C VAL A 372 18.15 11.53 -22.11
N PRO A 373 18.29 12.62 -21.33
CA PRO A 373 19.54 12.96 -20.67
C PRO A 373 19.98 11.85 -19.72
N GLY A 374 21.30 11.65 -19.59
CA GLY A 374 21.88 10.70 -18.65
C GLY A 374 21.48 10.99 -17.21
N ASP A 375 21.24 9.92 -16.43
CA ASP A 375 20.66 9.95 -15.09
C ASP A 375 19.36 10.77 -14.97
N GLY A 376 18.73 11.05 -16.10
CA GLY A 376 17.67 12.03 -16.25
C GLY A 376 16.32 11.40 -16.55
N ARG A 377 15.34 12.25 -16.78
CA ARG A 377 13.99 11.86 -17.19
C ARG A 377 13.50 12.79 -18.30
N THR A 378 12.66 12.27 -19.17
CA THR A 378 11.89 13.07 -20.13
C THR A 378 10.46 12.55 -20.19
N SER A 379 9.57 13.31 -20.80
CA SER A 379 8.24 12.83 -21.14
C SER A 379 7.77 13.34 -22.50
N CYS A 380 6.86 12.59 -23.10
CA CYS A 380 6.07 13.02 -24.24
C CYS A 380 4.59 12.74 -23.99
N LYS A 381 3.73 13.18 -24.90
CA LYS A 381 2.28 12.96 -24.82
C LYS A 381 1.81 12.17 -26.02
N VAL A 382 0.85 11.28 -25.80
CA VAL A 382 0.08 10.61 -26.84
C VAL A 382 -1.40 10.79 -26.53
N THR A 383 -2.16 11.23 -27.52
CA THR A 383 -3.61 11.36 -27.43
C THR A 383 -4.26 10.19 -28.14
N ALA A 384 -5.17 9.51 -27.45
CA ALA A 384 -5.95 8.41 -27.98
C ALA A 384 -7.39 8.87 -28.23
N ASP A 385 -7.84 8.77 -29.47
CA ASP A 385 -9.25 8.90 -29.84
C ASP A 385 -9.87 7.50 -29.87
N PHE A 386 -10.80 7.23 -28.96
CA PHE A 386 -11.46 5.93 -28.83
C PHE A 386 -12.67 5.84 -29.77
N PRO A 387 -12.96 4.66 -30.35
CA PRO A 387 -14.04 4.53 -31.31
C PRO A 387 -15.42 4.71 -30.65
N CYS A 388 -16.40 5.16 -31.43
CA CYS A 388 -17.80 5.29 -30.98
C CYS A 388 -18.48 3.93 -30.72
N GLN A 389 -17.85 2.82 -31.09
CA GLN A 389 -18.33 1.46 -30.88
C GLN A 389 -17.15 0.52 -30.60
N PHE A 390 -17.26 -0.26 -29.54
CA PHE A 390 -16.33 -1.33 -29.18
C PHE A 390 -17.09 -2.42 -28.42
N THR A 391 -16.62 -3.67 -28.52
CA THR A 391 -17.23 -4.83 -27.85
C THR A 391 -16.32 -5.43 -26.77
N THR A 392 -15.17 -4.83 -26.52
CA THR A 392 -14.21 -5.25 -25.50
C THR A 392 -14.28 -4.31 -24.31
N HIS A 393 -14.03 -4.83 -23.11
CA HIS A 393 -14.01 -4.02 -21.87
C HIS A 393 -12.78 -3.10 -21.74
N ALA A 394 -11.74 -3.35 -22.55
CA ALA A 394 -10.46 -2.66 -22.48
C ALA A 394 -9.93 -2.42 -23.90
N LEU A 395 -9.33 -1.24 -24.10
CA LEU A 395 -8.69 -0.78 -25.33
C LEU A 395 -7.27 -0.29 -24.94
N PRO A 396 -6.22 -1.06 -25.27
CA PRO A 396 -4.86 -0.74 -24.82
C PRO A 396 -4.22 0.37 -25.67
N VAL A 397 -3.35 1.16 -25.06
CA VAL A 397 -2.39 2.06 -25.71
C VAL A 397 -1.01 1.50 -25.41
N LEU A 398 -0.27 1.07 -26.44
CA LEU A 398 1.02 0.40 -26.30
C LEU A 398 2.15 1.30 -26.81
N ALA A 399 3.29 1.28 -26.15
CA ALA A 399 4.53 1.91 -26.58
C ALA A 399 5.55 0.84 -27.01
N ASP A 400 5.76 0.73 -28.32
CA ASP A 400 6.82 -0.10 -28.92
C ASP A 400 8.13 0.71 -28.94
N VAL A 401 9.08 0.32 -28.08
CA VAL A 401 10.26 1.13 -27.77
C VAL A 401 11.51 0.58 -28.45
N THR A 402 12.26 1.47 -29.09
CA THR A 402 13.65 1.27 -29.48
C THR A 402 14.54 2.18 -28.66
N TRP A 403 15.40 1.59 -27.82
CA TRP A 403 16.31 2.30 -26.92
C TRP A 403 17.74 2.24 -27.46
N ASN A 404 18.31 3.39 -27.81
CA ASN A 404 19.66 3.52 -28.35
C ASN A 404 19.94 2.55 -29.52
N GLY A 405 18.99 2.45 -30.44
CA GLY A 405 19.05 1.55 -31.60
C GLY A 405 18.73 0.07 -31.32
N LYS A 406 18.49 -0.32 -30.06
CA LYS A 406 18.07 -1.67 -29.68
C LYS A 406 16.54 -1.75 -29.56
N PRO A 407 15.86 -2.58 -30.36
CA PRO A 407 14.42 -2.78 -30.21
C PRO A 407 14.12 -3.57 -28.93
N LEU A 408 13.19 -3.06 -28.14
CA LEU A 408 12.72 -3.68 -26.89
C LEU A 408 11.29 -4.23 -27.01
N GLY A 409 10.51 -3.71 -27.97
CA GLY A 409 9.13 -4.10 -28.20
C GLY A 409 8.14 -3.29 -27.37
N GLU A 410 6.92 -3.81 -27.24
CA GLU A 410 5.80 -3.20 -26.51
C GLU A 410 6.00 -3.34 -24.98
N ILE A 411 6.91 -2.55 -24.42
CA ILE A 411 7.34 -2.65 -23.01
C ILE A 411 6.54 -1.77 -22.04
N ALA A 412 5.67 -0.90 -22.55
CA ALA A 412 4.81 -0.06 -21.72
C ALA A 412 3.41 0.03 -22.32
N GLU A 413 2.41 0.08 -21.44
CA GLU A 413 1.00 0.11 -21.82
C GLU A 413 0.18 1.03 -20.91
N ALA A 414 -0.97 1.46 -21.41
CA ALA A 414 -2.10 2.00 -20.64
C ALA A 414 -3.41 1.45 -21.22
N ILE A 415 -4.51 1.62 -20.49
CA ILE A 415 -5.80 1.00 -20.81
C ILE A 415 -6.93 2.03 -20.68
N GLY A 416 -7.66 2.24 -21.77
CA GLY A 416 -9.02 2.78 -21.72
C GLY A 416 -10.01 1.65 -21.42
N TYR A 417 -10.79 1.73 -20.33
CA TYR A 417 -11.79 0.72 -19.95
C TYR A 417 -13.18 1.34 -19.73
N TRP A 418 -14.27 0.55 -19.74
CA TRP A 418 -15.63 1.08 -19.53
C TRP A 418 -16.53 0.26 -18.60
#